data_AF-A0A7S1EWV3-F1
#
_entry.id   AF-A0A7S1EWV3-F1
#
_cell.length_a   1.000
_cell.length_b   1.000
_cell.length_c   1.000
_cell.angle_alpha   90.00
_cell.angle_beta   90.00
_cell.angle_gamma   90.00
#
_symmetry.space_group_name_H-M   'P 1'
#
loop_
_entity.id
_entity.type
_entity.pdbx_description
1 polymer ?
#
loop_
_entity_poly.entity_id
_entity_poly.type
_entity_poly.pdbx_seq_one_letter_code
_entity_poly.pdbx_strand_id
1 'polypeptide(L)'
;DIARPLTTPRPKSARGTLTFFLHAPGSLNAETFKPSTTHFARRDALARIASAALWRGRGLMWEDTNEIAILFEDNGLLRISPRFVANCPVPSEFHLISVIGRAIERGDSPGIRIERPTAHSTASSHMHRLVEEYSKTGRTIVTLLHEQFEQNLAFYSATDDDTGEAPRSTLIFFLGAVKDMTGEEVGAVHRACRAFGVPCVEANLGQQPEFTSKIIDVLHGHHLHGRLMPAVVR
;
A
#
# COMPACT_ATOMS: atom_id res chain seq x y z
N ASP A 1 23.31 -0.18 31.13
CA ASP A 1 22.00 0.35 30.71
C ASP A 1 21.05 -0.76 30.33
N ILE A 2 20.01 -0.90 31.14
CA ILE A 2 19.04 -2.00 31.12
C ILE A 2 18.08 -1.78 29.96
N ALA A 3 18.00 -2.77 29.06
CA ALA A 3 17.05 -2.82 27.97
C ALA A 3 15.62 -2.71 28.52
N ARG A 4 14.88 -1.67 28.11
CA ARG A 4 13.44 -1.59 28.38
C ARG A 4 12.70 -2.68 27.60
N PRO A 5 11.70 -3.34 28.20
CA PRO A 5 10.93 -4.38 27.53
C PRO A 5 10.12 -3.78 26.38
N LEU A 6 9.96 -4.59 25.33
CA LEU A 6 9.13 -4.35 24.16
C LEU A 6 7.77 -3.82 24.60
N THR A 7 7.53 -2.56 24.25
CA THR A 7 6.27 -1.86 24.49
C THR A 7 5.11 -2.68 23.97
N THR A 8 4.12 -2.90 24.84
CA THR A 8 2.76 -3.32 24.50
C THR A 8 2.31 -2.66 23.19
N PRO A 9 1.67 -3.41 22.27
CA PRO A 9 1.16 -2.82 21.03
C PRO A 9 0.27 -1.64 21.38
N ARG A 10 0.56 -0.46 20.82
CA ARG A 10 -0.36 0.67 20.99
C ARG A 10 -1.70 0.24 20.38
N PRO A 11 -2.84 0.63 20.99
CA PRO A 11 -4.13 0.44 20.34
C PRO A 11 -4.06 1.10 18.96
N LYS A 12 -4.55 0.40 17.92
CA LYS A 12 -4.70 0.94 16.55
C LYS A 12 -5.16 2.38 16.62
N SER A 13 -4.55 3.30 15.89
CA SER A 13 -4.84 4.71 16.12
C SER A 13 -6.32 4.99 15.90
N ALA A 14 -6.85 6.01 16.57
CA ALA A 14 -8.21 6.48 16.34
C ALA A 14 -8.43 6.96 14.89
N ARG A 15 -7.38 7.03 14.07
CA ARG A 15 -7.32 7.75 12.80
C ARG A 15 -7.62 6.88 11.58
N GLY A 16 -7.94 5.59 11.80
CA GLY A 16 -8.21 4.63 10.74
C GLY A 16 -7.00 3.79 10.37
N THR A 17 -7.05 3.14 9.21
CA THR A 17 -5.95 2.32 8.70
C THR A 17 -5.68 2.57 7.22
N LEU A 18 -4.45 2.33 6.78
CA LEU A 18 -3.99 2.51 5.41
C LEU A 18 -3.74 1.17 4.74
N THR A 19 -4.14 1.05 3.47
CA THR A 19 -3.82 -0.07 2.60
C THR A 19 -3.30 0.48 1.29
N PHE A 20 -2.20 -0.07 0.78
CA PHE A 20 -1.61 0.35 -0.48
C PHE A 20 -1.74 -0.77 -1.50
N PHE A 21 -2.41 -0.52 -2.62
CA PHE A 21 -2.54 -1.44 -3.74
C PHE A 21 -1.77 -0.90 -4.94
N LEU A 22 -0.85 -1.70 -5.45
CA LEU A 22 0.12 -1.27 -6.46
C LEU A 22 0.06 -2.16 -7.69
N HIS A 23 0.10 -1.54 -8.88
CA HIS A 23 0.41 -2.24 -10.12
C HIS A 23 1.90 -2.18 -10.42
N ALA A 24 2.52 -3.35 -10.62
CA ALA A 24 3.95 -3.50 -10.84
C ALA A 24 4.27 -4.29 -12.11
N PRO A 25 5.36 -3.93 -12.83
CA PRO A 25 5.78 -4.67 -14.02
C PRO A 25 6.40 -6.04 -13.69
N GLY A 26 6.42 -6.90 -14.71
CA GLY A 26 7.00 -8.24 -14.64
C GLY A 26 6.09 -9.25 -13.94
N SER A 27 6.70 -10.35 -13.50
CA SER A 27 5.98 -11.52 -12.97
C SER A 27 6.33 -11.84 -11.53
N LEU A 28 5.39 -12.45 -10.80
CA LEU A 28 5.57 -12.89 -9.41
C LEU A 28 6.18 -14.29 -9.37
N ASN A 29 7.50 -14.37 -9.56
CA ASN A 29 8.27 -15.61 -9.43
C ASN A 29 9.64 -15.33 -8.78
N ALA A 30 10.28 -16.37 -8.26
CA ALA A 30 11.53 -16.24 -7.53
C ALA A 30 12.68 -15.69 -8.39
N GLU A 31 12.71 -16.05 -9.67
CA GLU A 31 13.76 -15.63 -10.60
C GLU A 31 13.78 -14.12 -10.79
N THR A 32 12.62 -13.46 -10.80
CA THR A 32 12.54 -11.99 -10.90
C THR A 32 12.93 -11.27 -9.60
N PHE A 33 13.14 -11.99 -8.51
CA PHE A 33 13.60 -11.47 -7.21
C PHE A 33 15.04 -11.88 -6.90
N LYS A 34 15.80 -12.36 -7.89
CA LYS A 34 17.23 -12.64 -7.72
C LYS A 34 18.05 -11.38 -7.89
N PRO A 35 18.95 -11.04 -6.95
CA PRO A 35 19.80 -9.90 -7.09
C PRO A 35 20.97 -10.17 -8.07
N SER A 36 20.71 -10.24 -9.38
CA SER A 36 21.73 -10.48 -10.42
C SER A 36 22.19 -9.26 -11.26
N THR A 37 21.45 -8.15 -11.34
CA THR A 37 21.82 -6.94 -12.13
C THR A 37 21.41 -5.60 -11.46
N THR A 38 22.01 -4.48 -11.83
CA THR A 38 21.81 -3.15 -11.19
C THR A 38 20.37 -2.61 -11.17
N HIS A 39 19.44 -3.17 -11.94
CA HIS A 39 18.03 -2.76 -11.98
C HIS A 39 17.07 -3.96 -12.09
N PHE A 40 17.16 -4.90 -11.14
CA PHE A 40 16.41 -6.18 -11.06
C PHE A 40 14.92 -6.08 -11.47
N ALA A 41 14.55 -5.99 -12.74
CA ALA A 41 13.16 -5.78 -13.19
C ALA A 41 12.38 -4.74 -12.35
N ARG A 42 13.04 -3.63 -11.96
CA ARG A 42 12.51 -2.57 -11.09
C ARG A 42 12.10 -3.02 -9.68
N ARG A 43 12.60 -4.16 -9.19
CA ARG A 43 12.40 -4.64 -7.80
C ARG A 43 13.05 -3.73 -6.77
N ASP A 44 14.07 -2.96 -7.13
CA ASP A 44 14.65 -1.91 -6.29
C ASP A 44 13.59 -0.86 -5.91
N ALA A 45 12.78 -0.43 -6.89
CA ALA A 45 11.68 0.49 -6.65
C ALA A 45 10.59 -0.16 -5.78
N LEU A 46 10.22 -1.42 -6.03
CA LEU A 46 9.26 -2.14 -5.18
C LEU A 46 9.77 -2.29 -3.74
N ALA A 47 11.07 -2.51 -3.54
CA ALA A 47 11.67 -2.58 -2.23
C ALA A 47 11.59 -1.24 -1.50
N ARG A 48 11.90 -0.13 -2.17
CA ARG A 48 11.73 1.24 -1.62
C ARG A 48 10.27 1.52 -1.25
N ILE A 49 9.34 1.12 -2.11
CA ILE A 49 7.91 1.31 -1.89
C ILE A 49 7.41 0.47 -0.69
N ALA A 50 7.77 -0.81 -0.62
CA ALA A 50 7.44 -1.66 0.51
C ALA A 50 8.08 -1.15 1.81
N SER A 51 9.32 -0.65 1.74
CA SER A 51 9.99 0.00 2.86
C SER A 51 9.16 1.17 3.39
N ALA A 52 8.76 2.12 2.52
CA ALA A 52 7.93 3.26 2.90
C ALA A 52 6.57 2.84 3.48
N ALA A 53 5.94 1.81 2.88
CA ALA A 53 4.60 1.36 3.28
C ALA A 53 4.56 0.70 4.67
N LEU A 54 5.61 -0.05 5.04
CA LEU A 54 5.59 -0.93 6.21
C LEU A 54 6.55 -0.53 7.32
N TRP A 55 7.69 0.09 7.03
CA TRP A 55 8.70 0.45 8.03
C TRP A 55 8.60 1.90 8.45
N ARG A 56 8.41 2.12 9.75
CA ARG A 56 8.57 3.43 10.39
C ARG A 56 10.01 3.70 10.79
N GLY A 57 10.78 2.63 11.02
CA GLY A 57 12.17 2.67 11.45
C GLY A 57 12.74 1.26 11.61
N ARG A 58 13.96 1.17 12.14
CA ARG A 58 14.63 -0.13 12.35
C ARG A 58 13.82 -1.03 13.27
N GLY A 59 13.32 -2.13 12.73
CA GLY A 59 12.46 -3.11 13.44
C GLY A 59 11.11 -2.55 13.88
N LEU A 60 10.73 -1.35 13.41
CA LEU A 60 9.50 -0.68 13.77
C LEU A 60 8.58 -0.61 12.56
N MET A 61 7.36 -1.12 12.71
CA MET A 61 6.36 -1.12 11.67
C MET A 61 5.35 0.03 11.83
N TRP A 62 4.71 0.42 10.74
CA TRP A 62 3.51 1.27 10.80
C TRP A 62 2.35 0.46 11.37
N GLU A 63 1.89 0.81 12.58
CA GLU A 63 0.79 0.12 13.28
C GLU A 63 -0.57 0.33 12.59
N ASP A 64 -0.72 1.43 11.86
CA ASP A 64 -1.94 1.81 11.16
C ASP A 64 -1.95 1.35 9.69
N THR A 65 -0.92 0.65 9.21
CA THR A 65 -0.96 -0.01 7.89
C THR A 65 -1.58 -1.39 8.03
N ASN A 66 -2.55 -1.74 7.18
CA ASN A 66 -3.03 -3.13 7.10
C ASN A 66 -2.05 -3.98 6.28
N GLU A 67 -1.71 -3.53 5.08
CA GLU A 67 -0.77 -4.20 4.17
C GLU A 67 -0.39 -3.30 2.98
N ILE A 68 0.60 -3.78 2.24
CA ILE A 68 0.86 -3.42 0.84
C ILE A 68 0.57 -4.64 -0.04
N ALA A 69 -0.23 -4.45 -1.08
CA ALA A 69 -0.60 -5.45 -2.06
C ALA A 69 -0.02 -5.05 -3.42
N ILE A 70 0.78 -5.93 -4.03
CA ILE A 70 1.49 -5.68 -5.28
C ILE A 70 0.99 -6.68 -6.32
N LEU A 71 0.27 -6.19 -7.30
CA LEU A 71 -0.24 -6.95 -8.44
C LEU A 71 0.75 -6.84 -9.60
N PHE A 72 1.19 -7.99 -10.10
CA PHE A 72 2.11 -8.11 -11.21
C PHE A 72 1.37 -8.32 -12.54
N GLU A 73 2.06 -8.09 -13.67
CA GLU A 73 1.48 -8.20 -15.02
C GLU A 73 1.06 -9.63 -15.37
N ASP A 74 1.65 -10.63 -14.73
CA ASP A 74 1.23 -12.03 -14.85
C ASP A 74 -0.04 -12.34 -14.07
N ASN A 75 -0.65 -11.35 -13.39
CA ASN A 75 -1.77 -11.47 -12.44
C ASN A 75 -1.42 -12.20 -11.14
N GLY A 76 -0.13 -12.35 -10.81
CA GLY A 76 0.30 -12.73 -9.48
C GLY A 76 0.11 -11.59 -8.49
N LEU A 77 -0.36 -11.88 -7.28
CA LEU A 77 -0.56 -10.88 -6.22
C LEU A 77 0.32 -11.23 -5.00
N LEU A 78 1.15 -10.27 -4.59
CA LEU A 78 1.97 -10.34 -3.38
C LEU A 78 1.40 -9.38 -2.33
N ARG A 79 0.92 -9.88 -1.21
CA ARG A 79 0.44 -9.07 -0.09
C ARG A 79 1.43 -9.16 1.07
N ILE A 80 1.86 -8.03 1.60
CA ILE A 80 2.82 -7.95 2.69
C ILE A 80 2.21 -7.11 3.82
N SER A 81 2.00 -7.75 4.97
CA SER A 81 1.51 -7.10 6.18
C SER A 81 2.66 -6.56 7.04
N PRO A 82 2.40 -5.62 7.98
CA PRO A 82 3.41 -5.12 8.92
C PRO A 82 4.15 -6.21 9.72
N ARG A 83 3.53 -7.38 9.93
CA ARG A 83 4.17 -8.52 10.62
C ARG A 83 5.47 -8.96 9.94
N PHE A 84 5.59 -8.72 8.64
CA PHE A 84 6.79 -9.06 7.88
C PHE A 84 8.04 -8.26 8.33
N VAL A 85 7.86 -7.09 8.97
CA VAL A 85 8.97 -6.28 9.51
C VAL A 85 9.84 -7.07 10.49
N ALA A 86 9.26 -8.03 11.23
CA ALA A 86 10.02 -8.91 12.13
C ALA A 86 11.03 -9.81 11.39
N ASN A 87 10.72 -10.20 10.14
CA ASN A 87 11.59 -11.02 9.30
C ASN A 87 12.69 -10.21 8.59
N CYS A 88 12.49 -8.91 8.43
CA CYS A 88 13.46 -8.01 7.82
C CYS A 88 13.51 -6.68 8.62
N PRO A 89 14.19 -6.65 9.78
CA PRO A 89 14.20 -5.45 10.64
C PRO A 89 14.89 -4.23 10.02
N VAL A 90 15.75 -4.44 9.02
CA VAL A 90 16.45 -3.39 8.27
C VAL A 90 16.17 -3.62 6.78
N PRO A 91 15.28 -2.82 6.16
CA PRO A 91 14.80 -3.03 4.79
C PRO A 91 15.74 -2.41 3.75
N SER A 92 17.02 -2.80 3.73
CA SER A 92 17.85 -2.43 2.57
C SER A 92 17.28 -3.10 1.31
N GLU A 93 17.35 -2.45 0.15
CA GLU A 93 16.75 -2.95 -1.09
C GLU A 93 17.18 -4.39 -1.37
N PHE A 94 18.48 -4.66 -1.34
CA PHE A 94 19.04 -5.98 -1.54
C PHE A 94 18.50 -7.02 -0.55
N HIS A 95 18.45 -6.68 0.74
CA HIS A 95 18.02 -7.61 1.78
C HIS A 95 16.51 -7.90 1.65
N LEU A 96 15.71 -6.86 1.43
CA LEU A 96 14.27 -6.99 1.28
C LEU A 96 13.91 -7.83 0.05
N ILE A 97 14.53 -7.56 -1.11
CA ILE A 97 14.37 -8.36 -2.33
C ILE A 97 14.74 -9.82 -2.07
N SER A 98 15.88 -10.07 -1.40
CA SER A 98 16.34 -11.42 -1.10
C SER A 98 15.39 -12.18 -0.17
N VAL A 99 14.85 -11.53 0.86
CA VAL A 99 13.89 -12.15 1.80
C VAL A 99 12.57 -12.44 1.11
N ILE A 100 12.06 -11.52 0.29
CA ILE A 100 10.84 -11.71 -0.49
C ILE A 100 11.05 -12.84 -1.52
N GLY A 101 12.18 -12.86 -2.23
CA GLY A 101 12.52 -13.94 -3.17
C GLY A 101 12.48 -15.32 -2.50
N ARG A 102 13.10 -15.46 -1.34
CA ARG A 102 13.05 -16.72 -0.55
C ARG A 102 11.62 -17.07 -0.10
N ALA A 103 10.80 -16.08 0.27
CA ALA A 103 9.40 -16.32 0.62
C ALA A 103 8.61 -16.82 -0.60
N ILE A 104 8.90 -16.27 -1.79
CA ILE A 104 8.30 -16.71 -3.04
C ILE A 104 8.73 -18.14 -3.41
N GLU A 105 9.99 -18.50 -3.22
CA GLU A 105 10.49 -19.87 -3.45
C GLU A 105 9.82 -20.89 -2.53
N ARG A 106 9.68 -20.54 -1.25
CA ARG A 106 9.12 -21.45 -0.22
C ARG A 106 7.60 -21.52 -0.26
N GLY A 107 6.94 -20.48 -0.77
CA GLY A 107 5.48 -20.36 -0.77
C GLY A 107 4.87 -19.99 0.58
N ASP A 108 5.68 -19.75 1.61
CA ASP A 108 5.24 -19.34 2.94
C ASP A 108 6.29 -18.45 3.63
N SER A 109 5.81 -17.42 4.34
CA SER A 109 6.59 -16.55 5.20
C SER A 109 5.64 -15.71 6.08
N PRO A 110 5.90 -15.58 7.39
CA PRO A 110 5.04 -14.78 8.27
C PRO A 110 4.87 -13.35 7.75
N GLY A 111 3.61 -12.95 7.61
CA GLY A 111 3.24 -11.63 7.12
C GLY A 111 3.32 -11.44 5.61
N ILE A 112 3.59 -12.48 4.83
CA ILE A 112 3.48 -12.49 3.36
C ILE A 112 2.35 -13.44 2.95
N ARG A 113 1.55 -13.02 1.97
CA ARG A 113 0.60 -13.88 1.25
C ARG A 113 0.89 -13.78 -0.24
N ILE A 114 0.94 -14.94 -0.90
CA ILE A 114 1.26 -15.04 -2.33
C ILE A 114 0.07 -15.71 -3.01
N GLU A 115 -0.55 -15.01 -3.96
CA GLU A 115 -1.58 -15.56 -4.83
C GLU A 115 -0.97 -15.71 -6.22
N ARG A 116 -0.71 -16.96 -6.61
CA ARG A 116 -0.19 -17.27 -7.95
C ARG A 116 -1.26 -17.02 -9.00
N PRO A 117 -0.87 -16.65 -10.23
CA PRO A 117 -1.83 -16.48 -11.30
C PRO A 117 -2.52 -17.80 -11.65
N THR A 118 -3.80 -17.71 -11.94
CA THR A 118 -4.68 -18.80 -12.39
C THR A 118 -5.36 -18.37 -13.70
N ALA A 119 -5.99 -19.30 -14.40
CA ALA A 119 -6.73 -18.99 -15.64
C ALA A 119 -7.83 -17.93 -15.47
N HIS A 120 -8.32 -17.72 -14.25
CA HIS A 120 -9.41 -16.79 -13.94
C HIS A 120 -8.93 -15.52 -13.21
N SER A 121 -7.65 -15.46 -12.80
CA SER A 121 -7.13 -14.28 -12.10
C SER A 121 -6.81 -13.19 -13.09
N THR A 122 -7.62 -12.14 -13.09
CA THR A 122 -7.38 -10.89 -13.82
C THR A 122 -7.10 -9.76 -12.84
N ALA A 123 -6.44 -8.69 -13.30
CA ALA A 123 -6.28 -7.47 -12.53
C ALA A 123 -7.62 -6.97 -11.95
N SER A 124 -8.66 -6.92 -12.78
CA SER A 124 -10.00 -6.51 -12.35
C SER A 124 -10.58 -7.43 -11.26
N SER A 125 -10.33 -8.74 -11.32
CA SER A 125 -10.80 -9.68 -10.29
C SER A 125 -10.09 -9.46 -8.95
N HIS A 126 -8.81 -9.11 -8.96
CA HIS A 126 -8.04 -8.80 -7.75
C HIS A 126 -8.53 -7.52 -7.09
N MET A 127 -8.73 -6.45 -7.88
CA MET A 127 -9.27 -5.19 -7.38
C MET A 127 -10.67 -5.38 -6.79
N HIS A 128 -11.53 -6.12 -7.48
CA HIS A 128 -12.89 -6.42 -7.00
C HIS A 128 -12.86 -7.14 -5.65
N ARG A 129 -12.06 -8.21 -5.53
CA ARG A 129 -11.92 -8.95 -4.27
C ARG A 129 -11.37 -8.09 -3.14
N LEU A 130 -10.40 -7.21 -3.42
CA LEU A 130 -9.80 -6.37 -2.39
C LEU A 130 -10.78 -5.31 -1.87
N VAL A 131 -11.50 -4.62 -2.77
CA VAL A 131 -12.54 -3.66 -2.37
C VAL A 131 -13.67 -4.38 -1.61
N GLU A 132 -14.08 -5.55 -2.07
CA GLU A 132 -15.05 -6.40 -1.36
C GLU A 132 -14.58 -6.74 0.06
N GLU A 133 -13.35 -7.24 0.18
CA GLU A 133 -12.75 -7.65 1.46
C GLU A 133 -12.79 -6.51 2.47
N TYR A 134 -12.28 -5.33 2.09
CA TYR A 134 -12.20 -4.19 3.01
C TYR A 134 -13.56 -3.55 3.29
N SER A 135 -14.49 -3.50 2.32
CA SER A 135 -15.84 -2.99 2.55
C SER A 135 -16.60 -3.75 3.64
N LYS A 136 -16.29 -5.04 3.84
CA LYS A 136 -16.86 -5.88 4.90
C LYS A 136 -16.26 -5.60 6.29
N THR A 137 -15.10 -4.95 6.37
CA THR A 137 -14.39 -4.70 7.64
C THR A 137 -14.82 -3.40 8.33
N GLY A 138 -15.54 -2.53 7.63
CA GLY A 138 -16.00 -1.24 8.17
C GLY A 138 -16.04 -0.16 7.08
N ARG A 139 -16.11 1.09 7.52
CA ARG A 139 -16.11 2.25 6.61
C ARG A 139 -14.82 2.24 5.79
N THR A 140 -14.96 2.14 4.48
CA THR A 140 -13.84 2.07 3.54
C THR A 140 -13.97 3.21 2.53
N ILE A 141 -12.85 3.83 2.19
CA ILE A 141 -12.74 4.80 1.10
C ILE A 141 -11.58 4.38 0.22
N VAL A 142 -11.82 4.36 -1.08
CA VAL A 142 -10.79 4.11 -2.09
C VAL A 142 -10.31 5.45 -2.62
N THR A 143 -8.99 5.59 -2.77
CA THR A 143 -8.37 6.76 -3.37
C THR A 143 -7.49 6.33 -4.53
N LEU A 144 -7.79 6.84 -5.72
CA LEU A 144 -6.94 6.75 -6.90
C LEU A 144 -6.05 7.97 -6.93
N LEU A 145 -4.75 7.77 -6.98
CA LEU A 145 -3.77 8.85 -6.99
C LEU A 145 -3.09 8.95 -8.36
N HIS A 146 -3.20 10.13 -8.98
CA HIS A 146 -2.57 10.45 -10.25
C HIS A 146 -2.41 11.97 -10.38
N GLU A 147 -1.30 12.46 -10.92
CA GLU A 147 -1.01 13.90 -11.06
C GLU A 147 -1.97 14.63 -12.00
N GLN A 148 -2.66 13.88 -12.88
CA GLN A 148 -3.63 14.44 -13.83
C GLN A 148 -5.04 14.61 -13.24
N PHE A 149 -5.34 14.03 -12.07
CA PHE A 149 -6.66 14.25 -11.46
C PHE A 149 -6.81 15.70 -11.01
N GLU A 150 -8.00 16.27 -11.11
CA GLU A 150 -8.23 17.69 -10.83
C GLU A 150 -8.15 18.02 -9.33
N GLN A 151 -8.67 17.12 -8.47
CA GLN A 151 -8.73 17.33 -7.03
C GLN A 151 -7.36 17.19 -6.39
N ASN A 152 -6.81 18.28 -5.84
CA ASN A 152 -5.61 18.22 -5.01
C ASN A 152 -5.98 17.80 -3.58
N LEU A 153 -5.29 16.80 -3.02
CA LEU A 153 -5.32 16.53 -1.59
C LEU A 153 -4.62 17.67 -0.85
N ALA A 154 -5.37 18.73 -0.57
CA ALA A 154 -4.90 19.99 -0.01
C ALA A 154 -4.47 19.87 1.46
N PHE A 155 -3.51 19.00 1.76
CA PHE A 155 -3.07 18.67 3.12
C PHE A 155 -2.52 19.85 3.92
N TYR A 156 -2.18 20.93 3.23
CA TYR A 156 -1.60 22.14 3.80
C TYR A 156 -2.63 23.26 3.96
N SER A 157 -3.86 23.07 3.48
CA SER A 157 -4.95 23.97 3.82
C SER A 157 -5.28 23.79 5.31
N ALA A 158 -5.23 24.88 6.07
CA ALA A 158 -5.67 24.89 7.46
C ALA A 158 -7.15 24.48 7.48
N THR A 159 -7.45 23.30 8.04
CA THR A 159 -8.79 23.03 8.54
C THR A 159 -8.71 22.99 10.04
N ASP A 160 -9.42 23.94 10.63
CA ASP A 160 -9.74 24.00 12.05
C ASP A 160 -10.42 22.70 12.50
N ASP A 161 -10.06 22.32 13.73
CA ASP A 161 -10.79 21.49 14.69
C ASP A 161 -11.99 20.69 14.16
N ASP A 162 -11.75 19.43 13.78
CA ASP A 162 -12.76 18.39 13.94
C ASP A 162 -12.40 17.56 15.18
N THR A 163 -12.98 17.97 16.31
CA THR A 163 -12.84 17.33 17.63
C THR A 163 -13.78 16.14 17.80
N GLY A 164 -14.52 15.75 16.75
CA GLY A 164 -15.34 14.54 16.75
C GLY A 164 -14.50 13.27 16.59
N GLU A 165 -14.79 12.23 17.38
CA GLU A 165 -14.30 10.87 17.10
C GLU A 165 -14.96 10.37 15.80
N ALA A 166 -14.38 10.71 14.65
CA ALA A 166 -14.80 10.17 13.38
C ALA A 166 -14.66 8.64 13.42
N PRO A 167 -15.64 7.88 12.90
CA PRO A 167 -15.55 6.42 12.88
C PRO A 167 -14.29 5.99 12.14
N ARG A 168 -13.52 5.09 12.76
CA ARG A 168 -12.31 4.50 12.17
C ARG A 168 -12.63 4.00 10.76
N SER A 169 -11.90 4.52 9.78
CA SER A 169 -12.10 4.21 8.37
C SER A 169 -10.83 3.62 7.77
N THR A 170 -10.99 2.72 6.80
CA THR A 170 -9.89 2.19 6.00
C THR A 170 -9.74 3.01 4.72
N LEU A 171 -8.55 3.54 4.49
CA LEU A 171 -8.18 4.17 3.22
C LEU A 171 -7.40 3.18 2.37
N ILE A 172 -7.86 2.94 1.15
CA ILE A 172 -7.17 2.09 0.17
C ILE A 172 -6.65 2.98 -0.95
N PHE A 173 -5.34 3.09 -1.06
CA PHE A 173 -4.69 3.84 -2.13
C PHE A 173 -4.33 2.91 -3.29
N PHE A 174 -4.91 3.16 -4.46
CA PHE A 174 -4.52 2.52 -5.71
C PHE A 174 -3.53 3.41 -6.45
N LEU A 175 -2.35 2.86 -6.72
CA LEU A 175 -1.20 3.57 -7.28
C LEU A 175 -0.49 2.71 -8.34
N GLY A 176 0.15 3.39 -9.30
CA GLY A 176 1.22 2.79 -10.08
C GLY A 176 2.48 2.60 -9.22
N ALA A 177 3.17 1.46 -9.34
CA ALA A 177 4.43 1.26 -8.61
C ALA A 177 5.61 1.95 -9.31
N VAL A 178 5.74 1.72 -10.63
CA VAL A 178 6.87 2.19 -11.45
C VAL A 178 6.38 2.86 -12.72
N LYS A 179 5.26 2.34 -13.24
CA LYS A 179 4.46 2.92 -14.30
C LYS A 179 3.10 3.27 -13.71
N ASP A 180 2.42 4.23 -14.30
CA ASP A 180 1.07 4.59 -13.91
C ASP A 180 0.07 3.48 -14.21
N MET A 181 -1.06 3.54 -13.53
CA MET A 181 -2.19 2.67 -13.85
C MET A 181 -2.75 3.04 -15.22
N THR A 182 -3.03 2.03 -16.02
CA THR A 182 -3.76 2.18 -17.29
C THR A 182 -5.20 2.61 -17.05
N GLY A 183 -5.84 3.20 -18.04
CA GLY A 183 -7.26 3.55 -17.96
C GLY A 183 -8.18 2.33 -17.72
N GLU A 184 -7.77 1.13 -18.16
CA GLU A 184 -8.49 -0.11 -17.88
C GLU A 184 -8.43 -0.49 -16.39
N GLU A 185 -7.24 -0.38 -15.81
CA GLU A 185 -6.99 -0.64 -14.38
C GLU A 185 -7.74 0.36 -13.50
N VAL A 186 -7.67 1.65 -13.83
CA VAL A 186 -8.46 2.70 -13.15
C VAL A 186 -9.96 2.40 -13.27
N GLY A 187 -10.45 2.09 -14.48
CA GLY A 187 -11.85 1.73 -14.72
C GLY A 187 -12.30 0.49 -13.93
N ALA A 188 -11.41 -0.48 -13.71
CA ALA A 188 -11.69 -1.66 -12.91
C ALA A 188 -11.87 -1.32 -11.42
N VAL A 189 -11.06 -0.40 -10.87
CA VAL A 189 -11.23 0.11 -9.50
C VAL A 189 -12.59 0.80 -9.36
N HIS A 190 -12.97 1.68 -10.29
CA HIS A 190 -14.29 2.33 -10.24
C HIS A 190 -15.44 1.35 -10.29
N ARG A 191 -15.35 0.31 -11.14
CA ARG A 191 -16.38 -0.74 -11.21
C ARG A 191 -16.51 -1.49 -9.89
N ALA A 192 -15.39 -1.86 -9.27
CA ALA A 192 -15.37 -2.52 -7.96
C ALA A 192 -15.99 -1.62 -6.88
N CYS A 193 -15.59 -0.34 -6.83
CA CYS A 193 -16.13 0.63 -5.86
C CYS A 193 -17.65 0.79 -6.01
N ARG A 194 -18.15 0.95 -7.24
CA ARG A 194 -19.60 1.02 -7.50
C ARG A 194 -20.34 -0.25 -7.10
N ALA A 195 -19.78 -1.42 -7.37
CA ALA A 195 -20.40 -2.70 -7.04
C ALA A 195 -20.64 -2.88 -5.53
N PHE A 196 -19.75 -2.32 -4.70
CA PHE A 196 -19.80 -2.46 -3.23
C PHE A 196 -20.22 -1.19 -2.50
N GLY A 197 -20.66 -0.15 -3.21
CA GLY A 197 -21.06 1.13 -2.60
C GLY A 197 -19.92 1.82 -1.83
N VAL A 198 -18.66 1.60 -2.25
CA VAL A 198 -17.47 2.21 -1.64
C VAL A 198 -17.17 3.53 -2.35
N PRO A 199 -17.03 4.66 -1.63
CA PRO A 199 -16.58 5.92 -2.22
C PRO A 199 -15.21 5.77 -2.88
N CYS A 200 -15.08 6.29 -4.10
CA CYS A 200 -13.84 6.29 -4.87
C CYS A 200 -13.47 7.74 -5.17
N VAL A 201 -12.37 8.21 -4.58
CA VAL A 201 -11.87 9.58 -4.70
C VAL A 201 -10.70 9.58 -5.68
N GLU A 202 -10.79 10.37 -6.75
CA GLU A 202 -9.69 10.62 -7.67
C GLU A 202 -8.96 11.88 -7.22
N ALA A 203 -7.68 11.80 -6.88
CA ALA A 203 -6.96 12.96 -6.39
C ALA A 203 -5.47 12.98 -6.78
N ASN A 204 -4.87 14.17 -6.77
CA ASN A 204 -3.44 14.39 -6.92
C ASN A 204 -2.81 14.86 -5.61
N LEU A 205 -1.49 14.66 -5.47
CA LEU A 205 -0.69 15.19 -4.34
C LEU A 205 0.06 16.48 -4.72
N GLY A 206 -0.08 16.90 -5.98
CA GLY A 206 0.68 17.97 -6.63
C GLY A 206 0.75 17.73 -8.13
N GLN A 207 1.23 18.74 -8.86
CA GLN A 207 1.36 18.69 -10.33
C GLN A 207 2.64 18.01 -10.81
N GLN A 208 3.56 17.67 -9.90
CA GLN A 208 4.83 17.03 -10.25
C GLN A 208 4.72 15.53 -10.03
N PRO A 209 5.16 14.70 -11.00
CA PRO A 209 5.27 13.27 -10.81
C PRO A 209 6.34 12.99 -9.75
N GLU A 210 6.05 12.07 -8.84
CA GLU A 210 6.89 11.72 -7.71
C GLU A 210 7.05 10.20 -7.60
N PHE A 211 8.14 9.74 -6.99
CA PHE A 211 8.30 8.31 -6.72
C PHE A 211 7.20 7.82 -5.77
N THR A 212 6.58 6.68 -6.08
CA THR A 212 5.52 6.07 -5.27
C THR A 212 5.91 5.87 -3.81
N SER A 213 7.19 5.59 -3.52
CA SER A 213 7.68 5.50 -2.14
C SER A 213 7.56 6.83 -1.39
N LYS A 214 7.90 7.95 -2.05
CA LYS A 214 7.78 9.30 -1.47
C LYS A 214 6.33 9.71 -1.30
N ILE A 215 5.46 9.33 -2.24
CA ILE A 215 4.01 9.48 -2.12
C ILE A 215 3.51 8.79 -0.85
N ILE A 216 3.90 7.53 -0.63
CA ILE A 216 3.51 6.77 0.56
C ILE A 216 4.03 7.41 1.85
N ASP A 217 5.27 7.90 1.88
CA ASP A 217 5.82 8.62 3.04
C ASP A 217 4.99 9.89 3.36
N VAL A 218 4.58 10.64 2.34
CA VAL A 218 3.71 11.82 2.49
C VAL A 218 2.35 11.43 3.06
N LEU A 219 1.74 10.36 2.54
CA LEU A 219 0.46 9.84 3.05
C LEU A 219 0.56 9.42 4.51
N HIS A 220 1.62 8.68 4.88
CA HIS A 220 1.92 8.34 6.28
C HIS A 220 2.09 9.58 7.14
N GLY A 221 2.88 10.55 6.68
CA GLY A 221 3.07 11.84 7.36
C GLY A 221 1.73 12.52 7.64
N HIS A 222 0.85 12.66 6.65
CA HIS A 222 -0.44 13.29 6.84
C HIS A 222 -1.42 12.46 7.69
N HIS A 223 -1.36 11.13 7.62
CA HIS A 223 -2.13 10.26 8.49
C HIS A 223 -1.74 10.42 9.97
N LEU A 224 -0.43 10.44 10.25
CA LEU A 224 0.14 10.67 11.59
C LEU A 224 -0.16 12.05 12.17
N HIS A 225 -0.51 13.01 11.33
CA HIS A 225 -0.93 14.36 11.77
C HIS A 225 -2.44 14.57 11.67
N GLY A 226 -3.22 13.53 11.32
CA GLY A 226 -4.68 13.61 11.27
C GLY A 226 -5.22 14.42 10.09
N ARG A 227 -4.38 14.72 9.10
CA ARG A 227 -4.72 15.57 7.94
C ARG A 227 -5.19 14.77 6.73
N LEU A 228 -4.87 13.47 6.69
CA LEU A 228 -5.18 12.64 5.52
C LEU A 228 -6.68 12.41 5.34
N MET A 229 -7.39 11.99 6.39
CA MET A 229 -8.83 11.69 6.29
C MET A 229 -9.64 12.94 5.90
N PRO A 230 -9.48 14.11 6.56
CA PRO A 230 -10.17 15.33 6.14
C PRO A 230 -9.86 15.74 4.70
N ALA A 231 -8.65 15.49 4.20
CA ALA A 231 -8.30 15.81 2.82
C ALA A 231 -8.98 14.89 1.80
N VAL A 232 -9.19 13.62 2.15
CA VAL A 232 -9.81 12.62 1.26
C VAL A 232 -11.34 12.75 1.19
N VAL A 233 -12.00 13.16 2.27
CA VAL A 233 -13.47 13.22 2.34
C VAL A 233 -14.10 14.53 1.85
N ARG A 234 -13.29 15.47 1.36
CA ARG A 234 -13.75 16.79 0.86
C ARG A 234 -14.45 16.68 -0.48
#